data_AF-A0A3D2SCR3-F1
#
_entry.id   AF-A0A3D2SCR3-F1
#
_cell.length_a   1.000
_cell.length_b   1.000
_cell.length_c   1.000
_cell.angle_alpha   90.00
_cell.angle_beta   90.00
_cell.angle_gamma   90.00
#
_symmetry.space_group_name_H-M   'P 1'
#
loop_
_entity.id
_entity.type
_entity.pdbx_description
1 polymer ?
#
loop_
_entity_poly.entity_id
_entity_poly.type
_entity_poly.pdbx_seq_one_letter_code
_entity_poly.pdbx_strand_id
1 'polypeptide(L)'
;TFISGEEYLMLRLALRKGITIAFYPAAIGTHPEISTGTNFTPELVQSKGAIIATTYGHACWMLNFLYAIRKHPVYRHQLGFFAFLKYIYSGSRAYFNGR
;
A
#
# COMPACT_ATOMS: atom_id res chain seq x y z
N THR A 1 5.02 10.81 7.29
CA THR A 1 5.27 10.55 5.86
C THR A 1 5.18 9.05 5.61
N PHE A 2 4.43 8.61 4.60
CA PHE A 2 4.35 7.19 4.23
C PHE A 2 5.54 6.85 3.33
N ILE A 3 6.18 5.70 3.54
CA ILE A 3 7.48 5.36 2.93
C ILE A 3 7.38 4.58 1.62
N SER A 4 6.15 4.30 1.15
CA SER A 4 5.92 3.44 -0.01
C SER A 4 4.57 3.76 -0.65
N GLY A 5 4.47 3.57 -1.97
CA GLY A 5 3.25 3.78 -2.75
C GLY A 5 3.15 5.12 -3.47
N GLU A 6 4.22 5.91 -3.48
CA GLU A 6 4.27 7.21 -4.17
C GLU A 6 4.03 7.06 -5.67
N GLU A 7 4.67 6.09 -6.33
CA GLU A 7 4.47 5.85 -7.77
C GLU A 7 3.01 5.48 -8.07
N TYR A 8 2.42 4.61 -7.25
CA TYR A 8 1.02 4.23 -7.41
C TYR A 8 0.09 5.43 -7.24
N LEU A 9 0.32 6.25 -6.21
CA LEU A 9 -0.48 7.43 -5.94
C LEU A 9 -0.35 8.46 -7.08
N MET A 10 0.87 8.73 -7.53
CA MET A 10 1.14 9.63 -8.64
C MET A 10 0.41 9.20 -9.91
N LEU A 11 0.56 7.94 -10.32
CA LEU A 11 -0.11 7.40 -11.51
C LEU A 11 -1.63 7.46 -11.38
N ARG A 12 -2.17 7.08 -10.21
CA ARG A 12 -3.61 7.13 -9.95
C ARG A 12 -4.17 8.55 -10.04
N LEU A 13 -3.45 9.54 -9.49
CA LEU A 13 -3.85 10.94 -9.56
C LEU A 13 -3.76 11.47 -10.99
N ALA A 14 -2.73 11.10 -11.75
CA ALA A 14 -2.60 11.45 -13.16
C ALA A 14 -3.77 10.90 -14.00
N LEU A 15 -4.09 9.61 -13.84
CA LEU A 15 -5.21 8.97 -14.51
C LEU A 15 -6.56 9.63 -14.14
N ARG A 16 -6.78 9.95 -12.86
CA ARG A 16 -7.99 10.66 -12.42
C ARG A 16 -8.12 12.07 -13.01
N LYS A 17 -6.99 12.72 -13.34
CA LYS A 17 -6.97 14.02 -14.04
C LYS A 17 -7.13 13.90 -15.56
N GLY A 18 -7.33 12.70 -16.09
CA GLY A 18 -7.49 12.46 -17.53
C GLY A 18 -6.17 12.47 -18.32
N ILE A 19 -5.03 12.34 -17.64
CA ILE A 19 -3.73 12.22 -18.32
C ILE A 19 -3.65 10.87 -19.03
N THR A 20 -3.32 10.90 -20.31
CA THR A 20 -3.03 9.69 -21.10
C THR A 20 -1.63 9.17 -20.76
N ILE A 21 -1.54 7.90 -20.40
CA ILE A 21 -0.28 7.23 -20.08
C ILE A 21 -0.05 6.14 -21.13
N ALA A 22 1.13 6.15 -21.75
CA ALA A 22 1.55 5.12 -22.70
C ALA A 22 2.72 4.32 -22.11
N PHE A 23 2.71 3.01 -22.36
CA PHE A 23 3.84 2.14 -22.02
C PHE A 23 4.81 2.10 -23.19
N TYR A 24 6.09 2.36 -22.93
CA TYR A 24 7.16 2.26 -23.91
C TYR A 24 8.15 1.17 -23.48
N PRO A 25 8.30 0.07 -24.23
CA PRO A 25 9.09 -1.09 -23.83
C PRO A 25 10.60 -0.86 -24.06
N ALA A 26 11.16 0.14 -23.41
CA ALA A 26 12.61 0.39 -23.41
C ALA A 26 13.21 0.08 -22.04
N ALA A 27 14.29 -0.71 -22.04
CA ALA A 27 15.08 -0.96 -20.86
C ALA A 27 15.90 0.29 -20.52
N ILE A 28 15.50 1.01 -19.48
CA ILE A 28 16.18 2.24 -19.00
C ILE A 28 17.12 1.96 -17.81
N GLY A 29 17.17 0.71 -17.34
CA GLY A 29 18.04 0.29 -16.24
C GLY A 29 17.81 -1.17 -15.85
N THR A 30 18.76 -1.72 -15.11
CA THR A 30 18.69 -3.06 -14.52
C THR A 30 18.64 -2.92 -13.00
N HIS A 31 17.62 -3.48 -12.36
CA HIS A 31 17.51 -3.52 -10.91
C HIS A 31 17.96 -4.90 -10.40
N PRO A 32 18.69 -4.99 -9.28
CA PRO A 32 19.02 -6.28 -8.66
C PRO A 32 17.73 -7.03 -8.24
N GLU A 33 17.76 -8.35 -8.14
CA GLU A 33 16.59 -9.16 -7.74
C GLU A 33 16.27 -9.05 -6.23
N ILE A 34 16.12 -7.84 -5.72
CA ILE A 34 15.74 -7.57 -4.34
C ILE A 34 14.24 -7.29 -4.32
N SER A 35 13.46 -8.30 -3.90
CA SER A 35 12.02 -8.13 -3.69
C SER A 35 11.74 -7.69 -2.25
N THR A 36 11.26 -6.46 -2.09
CA THR A 36 10.73 -5.96 -0.80
C THR A 36 9.26 -6.37 -0.60
N GLY A 37 8.66 -7.08 -1.56
CA GLY A 37 7.23 -7.40 -1.59
C GLY A 37 6.74 -8.32 -0.45
N THR A 38 7.65 -8.97 0.25
CA THR A 38 7.39 -9.87 1.39
C THR A 38 7.79 -9.25 2.75
N ASN A 39 8.28 -8.02 2.77
CA ASN A 39 8.61 -7.32 4.00
C ASN A 39 7.40 -6.56 4.55
N PHE A 40 7.07 -6.83 5.80
CA PHE A 40 5.95 -6.26 6.54
C PHE A 40 6.47 -5.65 7.84
N THR A 41 7.19 -4.53 7.73
CA THR A 41 7.48 -3.69 8.89
C THR A 41 6.25 -2.85 9.26
N PRO A 42 6.12 -2.37 10.51
CA PRO A 42 5.02 -1.50 10.92
C PRO A 42 4.76 -0.32 9.98
N GLU A 43 5.83 0.33 9.49
CA GLU A 43 5.78 1.51 8.61
C GLU A 43 5.27 1.13 7.21
N LEU A 44 5.69 -0.02 6.69
CA LEU A 44 5.22 -0.54 5.41
C LEU A 44 3.74 -0.94 5.48
N VAL A 45 3.33 -1.58 6.58
CA VAL A 45 1.93 -1.94 6.81
C VAL A 45 1.05 -0.70 6.94
N GLN A 46 1.53 0.32 7.65
CA GLN A 46 0.85 1.61 7.75
C GLN A 46 0.71 2.28 6.38
N SER A 47 1.78 2.31 5.58
CA SER A 47 1.77 2.87 4.22
C SER A 47 0.76 2.14 3.33
N LYS A 48 0.68 0.81 3.40
CA LYS A 48 -0.33 0.01 2.67
C LYS A 48 -1.75 0.40 3.05
N GLY A 49 -2.04 0.60 4.34
CA GLY A 49 -3.34 1.06 4.81
C GLY A 49 -3.75 2.41 4.20
N ALA A 50 -2.83 3.37 4.17
CA ALA A 50 -3.07 4.68 3.56
C ALA A 50 -3.34 4.58 2.05
N ILE A 51 -2.60 3.72 1.33
CA ILE A 51 -2.83 3.47 -0.10
C ILE A 51 -4.23 2.87 -0.33
N ILE A 52 -4.64 1.88 0.48
CA ILE A 52 -5.96 1.25 0.36
C ILE A 52 -7.07 2.27 0.64
N ALA A 53 -6.90 3.14 1.64
CA ALA A 53 -7.84 4.24 1.94
C ALA A 53 -7.92 5.26 0.80
N THR A 54 -6.77 5.63 0.20
CA THR A 54 -6.72 6.53 -0.95
C THR A 54 -7.41 5.95 -2.19
N THR A 55 -7.31 4.64 -2.32
CA THR A 55 -7.81 3.87 -3.45
C THR A 55 -9.33 3.68 -3.34
N TYR A 56 -9.80 3.15 -2.23
CA TYR A 56 -11.16 2.65 -2.11
C TYR A 56 -12.05 3.48 -1.17
N GLY A 57 -11.54 4.59 -0.61
CA GLY A 57 -12.30 5.41 0.33
C GLY A 57 -12.72 4.59 1.55
N HIS A 58 -13.96 4.76 2.02
CA HIS A 58 -14.46 4.08 3.22
C HIS A 58 -14.53 2.55 3.10
N ALA A 59 -14.54 2.00 1.88
CA ALA A 59 -14.46 0.55 1.69
C ALA A 59 -13.12 -0.04 2.17
N CYS A 60 -12.11 0.80 2.44
CA CYS A 60 -10.82 0.36 2.98
C CYS A 60 -10.94 -0.41 4.30
N TRP A 61 -11.94 -0.14 5.14
CA TRP A 61 -12.07 -0.81 6.44
C TRP A 61 -12.28 -2.31 6.29
N MET A 62 -13.17 -2.70 5.38
CA MET A 62 -13.42 -4.10 5.03
C MET A 62 -12.25 -4.69 4.24
N LEU A 63 -11.71 -3.95 3.26
CA LEU A 63 -10.62 -4.44 2.42
C LEU A 63 -9.32 -4.67 3.20
N ASN A 64 -8.99 -3.84 4.18
CA ASN A 64 -7.84 -4.04 5.06
C ASN A 64 -7.98 -5.32 5.89
N PHE A 65 -9.20 -5.63 6.36
CA PHE A 65 -9.46 -6.86 7.10
C PHE A 65 -9.24 -8.09 6.22
N LEU A 66 -9.86 -8.10 5.03
CA LEU A 66 -9.71 -9.17 4.05
C LEU A 66 -8.24 -9.34 3.61
N TYR A 67 -7.53 -8.23 3.44
CA TYR A 67 -6.11 -8.22 3.12
C TYR A 67 -5.28 -8.84 4.24
N ALA A 68 -5.53 -8.46 5.49
CA ALA A 68 -4.85 -9.01 6.66
C ALA A 68 -5.05 -10.53 6.74
N ILE A 69 -6.27 -11.04 6.55
CA ILE A 69 -6.54 -12.49 6.55
C ILE A 69 -5.78 -13.17 5.41
N ARG A 70 -5.95 -12.69 4.17
CA ARG A 70 -5.36 -13.31 2.98
C ARG A 70 -3.83 -13.32 3.02
N LYS A 71 -3.20 -12.30 3.61
CA LYS A 71 -1.74 -12.19 3.71
C LYS A 71 -1.14 -12.75 4.98
N HIS A 72 -1.96 -13.22 5.92
CA HIS A 72 -1.48 -13.78 7.19
C HIS A 72 -0.39 -14.86 7.03
N PRO A 73 -0.48 -15.82 6.09
CA PRO A 73 0.58 -16.82 5.90
C PRO A 73 1.95 -16.22 5.55
N VAL A 74 1.97 -15.03 4.95
CA VAL A 74 3.19 -14.36 4.47
C VAL A 74 3.85 -13.54 5.58
N TYR A 75 3.06 -12.79 6.36
CA TYR A 75 3.61 -11.87 7.37
C TYR A 75 3.63 -12.41 8.80
N ARG A 76 2.98 -13.55 9.09
CA ARG A 76 2.86 -14.08 10.47
C ARG A 76 4.20 -14.28 11.19
N HIS A 77 5.28 -14.45 10.44
CA HIS A 77 6.63 -14.63 10.97
C HIS A 77 7.30 -13.30 11.35
N GLN A 78 6.76 -12.16 10.90
CA GLN A 78 7.30 -10.80 11.13
C GLN A 78 6.39 -9.99 12.08
N LEU A 79 5.07 -10.14 11.97
CA LEU A 79 4.08 -9.39 12.75
C LEU A 79 2.91 -10.30 13.14
N GLY A 80 2.45 -10.16 14.39
CA GLY A 80 1.20 -10.78 14.84
C GLY A 80 -0.02 -10.15 14.16
N PHE A 81 -1.08 -10.94 13.97
CA PHE A 81 -2.31 -10.51 13.28
C PHE A 81 -2.92 -9.22 13.85
N PHE A 82 -3.03 -9.10 15.17
CA PHE A 82 -3.59 -7.90 15.82
C PHE A 82 -2.68 -6.68 15.67
N ALA A 83 -1.35 -6.87 15.73
CA ALA A 83 -0.40 -5.81 15.47
C ALA A 83 -0.51 -5.32 14.02
N PHE A 84 -0.62 -6.25 13.08
CA PHE A 84 -0.85 -5.95 11.67
C PHE A 84 -2.13 -5.13 11.46
N LEU A 85 -3.25 -5.56 12.05
CA LEU A 85 -4.52 -4.81 11.98
C LEU A 85 -4.38 -3.40 12.57
N LYS A 86 -3.72 -3.27 13.72
CA LYS A 86 -3.46 -1.95 14.34
C LYS A 86 -2.71 -1.03 13.36
N TYR A 87 -1.63 -1.52 12.74
CA TYR A 87 -0.83 -0.70 11.83
C TYR A 87 -1.57 -0.36 10.54
N ILE A 88 -2.23 -1.32 9.89
CA ILE A 88 -2.91 -1.08 8.61
C ILE A 88 -4.10 -0.12 8.78
N TYR A 89 -4.83 -0.24 9.90
CA TYR A 89 -5.91 0.70 10.20
C TYR A 89 -5.39 2.06 10.64
N SER A 90 -4.24 2.13 11.34
CA SER A 90 -3.62 3.42 11.69
C SER A 90 -3.26 4.22 10.43
N GLY A 91 -2.76 3.57 9.38
CA GLY A 91 -2.46 4.23 8.12
C GLY A 91 -3.70 4.73 7.39
N SER A 92 -4.78 3.94 7.42
CA SER A 92 -6.06 4.34 6.85
C SER A 92 -6.66 5.53 7.59
N ARG A 93 -6.61 5.55 8.93
CA ARG A 93 -7.05 6.69 9.75
C ARG A 93 -6.21 7.94 9.50
N ALA A 94 -4.89 7.79 9.44
CA ALA A 94 -3.98 8.90 9.16
C ALA A 94 -4.32 9.60 7.83
N TYR A 95 -4.71 8.83 6.81
CA TYR A 95 -5.19 9.39 5.54
C TYR A 95 -6.48 10.22 5.68
N PHE A 96 -7.47 9.75 6.45
CA PHE A 96 -8.73 10.49 6.64
C PHE A 96 -8.59 11.68 7.58
N ASN A 97 -7.71 11.61 8.57
CA ASN A 97 -7.47 12.73 9.50
C ASN A 97 -6.60 13.84 8.91
N GLY A 98 -5.76 13.50 7.91
CA GLY A 98 -4.93 14.47 7.19
C GLY A 98 -5.58 15.04 5.93
N ARG A 99 -6.85 14.70 5.69
CA ARG A 99 -7.74 15.36 4.72
C ARG A 99 -8.55 16.42 5.44
#